data_AF-A0A5P2BDN0-F1
#
_entry.id   AF-A0A5P2BDN0-F1
#
_cell.length_a   1.000
_cell.length_b   1.000
_cell.length_c   1.000
_cell.angle_alpha   90.00
_cell.angle_beta   90.00
_cell.angle_gamma   90.00
#
_symmetry.space_group_name_H-M   'P 1'
#
loop_
_entity.id
_entity.type
_entity.pdbx_description
1 polymer ?
#
loop_
_entity_poly.entity_id
_entity_poly.type
_entity_poly.pdbx_seq_one_letter_code
_entity_poly.pdbx_strand_id
1 'polypeptide(L)'
;MPTTTARPEIVALLCDADFKYRPDTNTWTHRDGRPFSKEEQALVFRATRVELGEVSEQLARYREYLRTVDEAPETLQRFLAPFMEQLTAKNLGNAVRLMNEHDRTEFDRLLRLIAEPIRPFTPYTF
;
A
#
# COMPACT_ATOMS: atom_id res chain seq x y z
N MET A 1 -16.34 -29.55 -0.71
CA MET A 1 -15.47 -28.95 0.31
C MET A 1 -16.12 -27.64 0.72
N PRO A 2 -16.34 -27.35 2.00
CA PRO A 2 -16.78 -26.01 2.39
C PRO A 2 -15.74 -25.00 1.92
N THR A 3 -16.19 -23.91 1.32
CA THR A 3 -15.32 -22.79 0.93
C THR A 3 -14.74 -22.21 2.21
N THR A 4 -13.52 -22.58 2.56
CA THR A 4 -12.85 -22.03 3.73
C THR A 4 -12.46 -20.60 3.39
N THR A 5 -13.30 -19.64 3.74
CA THR A 5 -12.99 -18.21 3.63
C THR A 5 -12.01 -17.83 4.73
N ALA A 6 -11.02 -16.98 4.40
CA ALA A 6 -10.08 -16.45 5.39
C ALA A 6 -10.85 -15.70 6.49
N ARG A 7 -10.52 -15.96 7.76
CA ARG A 7 -11.03 -15.22 8.91
C ARG A 7 -10.38 -13.84 8.99
N PRO A 8 -11.11 -12.73 8.76
CA PRO A 8 -10.51 -11.40 8.66
C PRO A 8 -9.78 -10.95 9.93
N GLU A 9 -10.25 -11.37 11.10
CA GLU A 9 -9.64 -11.05 12.40
C GLU A 9 -8.25 -11.67 12.57
N ILE A 10 -8.04 -12.87 12.03
CA ILE A 10 -6.72 -13.53 12.04
C ILE A 10 -5.79 -12.87 11.04
N VAL A 11 -6.30 -12.57 9.84
CA VAL A 11 -5.52 -11.89 8.80
C VAL A 11 -5.07 -10.52 9.28
N ALA A 12 -5.95 -9.73 9.90
CA ALA A 12 -5.61 -8.43 10.44
C ALA A 12 -4.52 -8.51 11.52
N LEU A 13 -4.62 -9.47 12.45
CA LEU A 13 -3.59 -9.69 13.48
C LEU A 13 -2.25 -10.13 12.89
N LEU A 14 -2.25 -11.04 11.91
CA LEU A 14 -1.03 -11.47 11.24
C LEU A 14 -0.38 -10.33 10.43
N CYS A 15 -1.18 -9.48 9.83
CA CYS A 15 -0.72 -8.29 9.13
C CYS A 15 -0.09 -7.25 10.08
N ASP A 16 -0.62 -7.13 11.31
CA ASP A 16 -0.12 -6.21 12.34
C ASP A 16 1.02 -6.79 13.20
N ALA A 17 1.33 -8.08 13.08
CA ALA A 17 2.42 -8.70 13.80
C ALA A 17 3.80 -8.16 13.35
N ASP A 18 4.57 -7.61 14.29
CA ASP A 18 6.03 -7.59 14.23
C ASP A 18 6.52 -8.95 14.74
N PHE A 19 6.90 -9.84 13.81
CA PHE A 19 7.34 -11.21 14.08
C PHE A 19 8.65 -11.32 14.89
N LYS A 20 9.13 -10.22 15.45
CA LYS A 20 10.22 -10.23 16.42
C LYS A 20 9.75 -10.88 17.71
N TYR A 21 10.36 -12.03 18.01
CA TYR A 21 10.14 -12.72 19.27
C TYR A 21 10.68 -11.90 20.44
N ARG A 22 9.84 -11.68 21.45
CA ARG A 22 10.21 -11.04 22.71
C ARG A 22 10.39 -12.08 23.82
N PRO A 23 11.63 -12.33 24.30
CA PRO A 23 11.87 -13.33 25.34
C PRO A 23 11.24 -13.00 26.70
N ASP A 24 11.04 -11.70 26.98
CA ASP A 24 10.49 -11.19 28.24
C ASP A 24 8.98 -11.46 28.38
N THR A 25 8.23 -11.35 27.28
CA THR A 25 6.78 -11.65 27.27
C THR A 25 6.45 -13.03 26.71
N ASN A 26 7.42 -13.67 26.04
CA ASN A 26 7.24 -14.92 25.30
C ASN A 26 6.10 -14.84 24.26
N THR A 27 5.88 -13.66 23.68
CA THR A 27 4.85 -13.38 22.67
C THR A 27 5.44 -12.61 21.49
N TRP A 28 4.67 -12.52 20.41
CA TRP A 28 4.90 -11.54 19.35
C TRP A 28 4.47 -10.15 19.81
N THR A 29 4.79 -9.14 19.01
CA THR A 29 4.38 -7.75 19.23
C THR A 29 3.59 -7.22 18.05
N HIS A 30 2.70 -6.27 18.31
CA HIS A 30 2.11 -5.41 17.30
C HIS A 30 3.20 -4.50 16.69
N ARG A 31 2.94 -3.95 15.50
CA ARG A 31 3.85 -2.97 14.86
C ARG A 31 4.06 -1.71 15.67
N ASP A 32 3.12 -1.35 16.54
CA ASP A 32 3.26 -0.23 17.48
C ASP A 32 4.12 -0.56 18.71
N GLY A 33 4.62 -1.80 18.82
CA GLY A 33 5.52 -2.26 19.87
C GLY A 33 4.83 -2.84 21.11
N ARG A 34 3.48 -2.83 21.18
CA ARG A 34 2.74 -3.50 22.26
C ARG A 34 2.88 -5.04 22.12
N PRO A 35 3.04 -5.79 23.22
CA PRO A 35 3.01 -7.25 23.16
C PRO A 35 1.61 -7.74 22.84
N PHE A 36 1.52 -8.86 22.11
CA PHE A 36 0.26 -9.58 21.94
C PHE A 36 -0.27 -10.07 23.29
N SER A 37 -1.58 -10.00 23.45
CA SER A 37 -2.28 -10.75 24.50
C SER A 37 -2.20 -12.26 24.25
N LYS A 38 -2.52 -13.05 25.27
CA LYS A 38 -2.54 -14.51 25.14
C LYS A 38 -3.59 -14.98 24.15
N GLU A 39 -4.72 -14.27 24.11
CA GLU A 39 -5.85 -14.52 23.21
C GLU A 39 -5.45 -14.25 21.77
N GLU A 40 -4.79 -13.13 21.48
CA GLU A 40 -4.26 -12.80 20.16
C GLU A 40 -3.22 -13.83 19.71
N GLN A 41 -2.27 -14.18 20.59
CA GLN A 41 -1.25 -15.18 20.31
C GLN A 41 -1.86 -16.56 19.99
N ALA A 42 -2.84 -16.99 20.79
CA ALA A 42 -3.54 -18.26 20.57
C ALA A 42 -4.36 -18.24 19.27
N LEU A 43 -4.91 -17.09 18.90
CA LEU A 43 -5.70 -16.91 17.69
C LEU A 43 -4.83 -16.99 16.43
N VAL A 44 -3.69 -16.28 16.39
CA VAL A 44 -2.77 -16.35 15.24
C VAL A 44 -2.13 -17.72 15.08
N PHE A 45 -1.92 -18.47 16.16
CA PHE A 45 -1.46 -19.87 16.10
C PHE A 45 -2.50 -20.85 15.52
N ARG A 46 -3.75 -20.44 15.38
CA ARG A 46 -4.81 -21.20 14.69
C ARG A 46 -5.00 -20.77 13.24
N ALA A 47 -4.12 -19.92 12.70
CA ALA A 47 -4.16 -19.53 11.30
C ALA A 47 -4.01 -20.76 10.40
N THR A 48 -4.83 -20.85 9.37
CA THR A 48 -4.74 -21.89 8.35
C THR A 48 -3.96 -21.37 7.15
N ARG A 49 -3.68 -22.26 6.18
CA ARG A 49 -3.06 -21.86 4.91
C ARG A 49 -3.88 -20.84 4.14
N VAL A 50 -5.20 -20.81 4.31
CA VAL A 50 -6.07 -19.82 3.67
C VAL A 50 -5.77 -18.42 4.21
N GLU A 51 -5.70 -18.23 5.53
CA GLU A 51 -5.37 -16.92 6.10
C GLU A 51 -3.93 -16.51 5.76
N LEU A 52 -2.97 -17.43 5.76
CA LEU A 52 -1.59 -17.12 5.35
C LEU A 52 -1.50 -16.71 3.86
N GLY A 53 -2.32 -17.32 3.00
CA GLY A 53 -2.46 -16.93 1.60
C GLY A 53 -3.01 -15.52 1.46
N GLU A 54 -4.10 -15.22 2.18
CA GLU A 54 -4.70 -13.88 2.20
C GLU A 54 -3.72 -12.80 2.70
N VAL A 55 -2.97 -13.06 3.77
CA VAL A 55 -1.92 -12.15 4.25
C VAL A 55 -0.87 -11.88 3.16
N SER A 56 -0.49 -12.93 2.42
CA SER A 56 0.49 -12.80 1.32
C SER A 56 -0.05 -11.94 0.19
N GLU A 57 -1.33 -12.10 -0.18
CA GLU A 57 -1.98 -11.28 -1.19
C GLU A 57 -2.08 -9.81 -0.76
N GLN A 58 -2.43 -9.53 0.49
CA GLN A 58 -2.49 -8.16 0.99
C GLN A 58 -1.11 -7.49 1.03
N LEU A 59 -0.07 -8.21 1.42
CA LEU A 59 1.31 -7.70 1.34
C LEU A 59 1.74 -7.45 -0.10
N ALA A 60 1.31 -8.29 -1.05
CA ALA A 60 1.58 -8.07 -2.47
C ALA A 60 0.90 -6.80 -2.99
N ARG A 61 -0.37 -6.57 -2.69
CA ARG A 61 -1.10 -5.34 -3.07
C ARG A 61 -0.46 -4.08 -2.47
N TYR A 62 -0.03 -4.16 -1.20
CA TYR A 62 0.67 -3.03 -0.58
C TYR A 62 2.02 -2.74 -1.24
N ARG A 63 2.80 -3.78 -1.57
CA ARG A 63 4.07 -3.61 -2.31
C ARG A 63 3.84 -3.00 -3.69
N GLU A 64 2.77 -3.41 -4.37
CA GLU A 64 2.38 -2.83 -5.66
C GLU A 64 2.04 -1.34 -5.54
N TYR A 65 1.28 -0.97 -4.50
CA TYR A 65 1.00 0.42 -4.18
C TYR A 65 2.29 1.21 -3.93
N LEU A 66 3.21 0.69 -3.10
CA LEU A 66 4.49 1.35 -2.83
C LEU A 66 5.31 1.55 -4.09
N ARG A 67 5.37 0.53 -4.96
CA ARG A 67 6.03 0.64 -6.27
C ARG A 67 5.40 1.73 -7.12
N THR A 68 4.07 1.78 -7.19
CA THR A 68 3.35 2.80 -7.95
C THR A 68 3.67 4.21 -7.44
N VAL A 69 3.75 4.40 -6.12
CA VAL A 69 4.09 5.70 -5.52
C VAL A 69 5.56 6.06 -5.79
N ASP A 70 6.48 5.10 -5.67
CA ASP A 70 7.91 5.30 -5.92
C ASP A 70 8.20 5.68 -7.39
N GLU A 71 7.48 5.05 -8.33
CA GLU A 71 7.59 5.31 -9.77
C GLU A 71 6.83 6.57 -10.23
N ALA A 72 5.96 7.15 -9.38
CA ALA A 72 5.09 8.26 -9.76
C ALA A 72 5.85 9.54 -10.21
N PRO A 73 6.94 9.98 -9.56
CA PRO A 73 7.68 11.17 -10.00
C PRO A 73 8.27 11.02 -11.42
N GLU A 74 8.87 9.86 -11.71
CA GLU A 74 9.43 9.58 -13.04
C GLU A 74 8.32 9.45 -14.08
N THR A 75 7.20 8.82 -13.71
CA THR A 75 6.02 8.70 -14.56
C THR A 75 5.43 10.07 -14.90
N LEU A 76 5.32 10.98 -13.91
CA LEU A 76 4.88 12.36 -14.13
C LEU A 76 5.83 13.13 -15.05
N GLN A 77 7.15 12.95 -14.89
CA GLN A 77 8.12 13.59 -15.76
C GLN A 77 7.97 13.13 -17.22
N ARG A 78 7.85 11.82 -17.45
CA ARG A 78 7.63 11.26 -18.79
C ARG A 78 6.30 11.72 -19.39
N PHE A 79 5.25 11.75 -18.57
CA PHE A 79 3.93 12.24 -18.97
C PHE A 79 3.96 13.72 -19.42
N LEU A 80 4.70 14.57 -18.70
CA LEU A 80 4.80 16.00 -19.02
C LEU A 80 5.70 16.32 -20.21
N ALA A 81 6.65 15.44 -20.55
CA ALA A 81 7.67 15.72 -21.55
C ALA A 81 7.11 16.16 -22.92
N PRO A 82 6.12 15.47 -23.53
CA PRO A 82 5.57 15.87 -24.82
C PRO A 82 4.89 17.25 -24.82
N PHE A 83 4.26 17.63 -23.70
CA PHE A 83 3.65 18.96 -23.56
C PHE A 83 4.74 20.04 -23.44
N MET A 84 5.79 19.75 -22.67
CA MET A 84 6.90 20.69 -22.48
C MET A 84 7.71 20.92 -23.76
N GLU A 85 7.80 19.93 -24.64
CA GLU A 85 8.46 20.04 -25.95
C GLU A 85 7.73 20.98 -26.91
N GLN A 86 6.40 21.07 -26.82
CA GLN A 86 5.59 21.97 -27.65
C GLN A 86 5.66 23.44 -27.21
N LEU A 87 6.18 23.72 -26.03
CA LEU A 87 6.18 25.05 -25.44
C LEU A 87 7.50 25.78 -25.70
N THR A 88 7.39 26.99 -26.26
CA THR A 88 8.52 27.94 -26.32
C THR A 88 8.99 28.36 -24.92
N ALA A 89 8.04 28.56 -24.01
CA ALA A 89 8.29 28.84 -22.59
C ALA A 89 7.84 27.65 -21.74
N LYS A 90 8.81 26.84 -21.28
CA LYS A 90 8.62 25.60 -20.52
C LYS A 90 8.14 25.91 -19.09
N ASN A 91 6.82 26.05 -18.95
CA ASN A 91 6.15 26.30 -17.68
C ASN A 91 4.99 25.31 -17.52
N LEU A 92 4.83 24.73 -16.33
CA LEU A 92 3.79 23.77 -16.03
C LEU A 92 2.37 24.30 -16.30
N GLY A 93 2.10 25.56 -15.93
CA GLY A 93 0.80 26.20 -16.20
C GLY A 93 0.50 26.34 -17.70
N ASN A 94 1.53 26.47 -18.54
CA ASN A 94 1.35 26.45 -19.99
C ASN A 94 1.11 25.01 -20.50
N ALA A 95 1.79 24.01 -19.93
CA ALA A 95 1.58 22.61 -20.30
C ALA A 95 0.15 22.15 -19.98
N VAL A 96 -0.38 22.53 -18.82
CA VAL A 96 -1.77 22.23 -18.40
C VAL A 96 -2.83 22.83 -19.33
N ARG A 97 -2.50 23.91 -20.06
CA ARG A 97 -3.40 24.49 -21.06
C ARG A 97 -3.48 23.68 -22.34
N LEU A 98 -2.45 22.87 -22.64
CA LEU A 98 -2.43 21.97 -23.80
C LEU A 98 -3.14 20.63 -23.53
N MET A 99 -3.30 20.27 -22.26
CA MET A 99 -3.93 19.02 -21.83
C MET A 99 -5.44 19.01 -22.12
N ASN A 100 -5.93 17.89 -22.66
CA ASN A 100 -7.36 17.60 -22.73
C ASN A 100 -7.89 17.11 -21.36
N GLU A 101 -9.17 16.79 -21.27
CA GLU A 101 -9.80 16.34 -20.02
C GLU A 101 -9.23 15.01 -19.49
N HIS A 102 -8.91 14.08 -20.38
CA HIS A 102 -8.30 12.81 -20.02
C HIS A 102 -6.88 13.03 -19.49
N ASP A 103 -6.08 13.85 -20.17
CA ASP A 103 -4.72 14.21 -19.75
C ASP A 103 -4.74 14.89 -18.38
N ARG A 104 -5.70 15.80 -18.13
CA ARG A 104 -5.86 16.45 -16.82
C ARG A 104 -6.21 15.45 -15.72
N THR A 105 -7.05 14.46 -16.02
CA THR A 105 -7.39 13.41 -15.06
C THR A 105 -6.16 12.58 -14.68
N GLU A 106 -5.33 12.20 -15.65
CA GLU A 106 -4.10 11.46 -15.38
C GLU A 106 -3.05 12.33 -14.68
N PHE A 107 -2.92 13.60 -15.07
CA PHE A 107 -2.06 14.57 -14.39
C PHE A 107 -2.43 14.73 -12.91
N ASP A 108 -3.72 14.93 -12.61
CA ASP A 108 -4.21 15.05 -11.24
C ASP A 108 -4.00 13.76 -10.44
N ARG A 109 -4.17 12.58 -11.07
CA ARG A 109 -3.88 11.29 -10.45
C ARG A 109 -2.41 11.17 -10.07
N LEU A 110 -1.49 11.48 -10.98
CA LEU A 110 -0.04 11.41 -10.74
C LEU A 110 0.40 12.43 -9.69
N LEU A 111 -0.15 13.65 -9.71
CA LEU A 111 0.11 14.65 -8.68
C LEU A 111 -0.35 14.18 -7.30
N ARG A 112 -1.54 13.56 -7.19
CA ARG A 112 -2.02 13.02 -5.90
C ARG A 112 -1.10 11.93 -5.36
N LEU A 113 -0.61 11.04 -6.23
CA LEU A 113 0.33 9.99 -5.82
C LEU A 113 1.63 10.55 -5.22
N ILE A 114 2.10 11.70 -5.73
CA ILE A 114 3.33 12.35 -5.27
C ILE A 114 3.10 13.24 -4.04
N ALA A 115 1.94 13.92 -3.97
CA ALA A 115 1.64 14.89 -2.93
C ALA A 115 1.09 14.27 -1.65
N GLU A 116 0.38 13.14 -1.75
CA GLU A 116 -0.15 12.46 -0.57
C GLU A 116 0.95 11.70 0.18
N PRO A 117 0.96 11.75 1.53
CA PRO A 117 1.82 10.87 2.31
C PRO A 117 1.56 9.40 1.98
N ILE A 118 2.63 8.60 1.98
CA ILE A 118 2.52 7.14 1.81
C ILE A 118 1.57 6.59 2.87
N ARG A 119 0.53 5.90 2.41
CA ARG A 119 -0.45 5.28 3.32
C ARG A 119 0.22 4.14 4.08
N PRO A 120 0.07 4.06 5.41
CA PRO A 120 0.57 2.92 6.14
C PRO A 120 -0.16 1.65 5.73
N PHE A 121 0.52 0.51 5.81
CA PHE A 121 -0.11 -0.77 5.56
C PHE A 121 -1.27 -1.00 6.53
N THR A 122 -2.46 -1.18 5.95
CA THR A 122 -3.72 -1.41 6.64
C THR A 122 -4.40 -2.58 5.93
N PRO A 123 -4.78 -3.65 6.64
CA PRO A 123 -5.41 -4.81 6.03
C PRO A 123 -6.66 -4.42 5.23
N TYR A 124 -6.91 -5.11 4.11
CA TYR A 124 -8.07 -4.92 3.23
C TYR A 124 -8.26 -3.50 2.66
N THR A 125 -7.21 -2.68 2.63
CA THR A 125 -7.26 -1.29 2.13
C THR A 125 -6.71 -1.13 0.71
N PHE A 126 -5.84 -2.04 0.26
CA PHE A 126 -5.11 -1.97 -1.01
C PHE A 126 -5.60 -3.01 -2.03
#